data_AF-K7QV90-F1
#
_entry.id   AF-K7QV90-F1
#
_cell.length_a   1.000
_cell.length_b   1.000
_cell.length_c   1.000
_cell.angle_alpha   90.00
_cell.angle_beta   90.00
_cell.angle_gamma   90.00
#
_symmetry.space_group_name_H-M   'P 1'
#
loop_
_entity.id
_entity.type
_entity.pdbx_description
1 polymer ?
#
loop_
_entity_poly.entity_id
_entity_poly.type
_entity_poly.pdbx_seq_one_letter_code
_entity_poly.pdbx_strand_id
1 'polypeptide(L)'
;MLRGDDPQPPLRLAEGLWSDIRDALLNPDDWDDQDWLSVVSELGFVYSLVAQVRPTTPEERERLFRLVEDIRAVVSRYGLEPPELPEDI
;
A
#
# COMPACT_ATOMS: atom_id res chain seq x y z
N MET A 1 29.51 -2.02 8.67
CA MET A 1 28.83 -2.00 7.36
C MET A 1 27.33 -1.94 7.63
N LEU A 2 26.75 -0.74 7.68
CA LEU A 2 25.31 -0.56 7.76
C LEU A 2 24.79 -0.63 6.31
N ARG A 3 24.11 -1.71 5.95
CA ARG A 3 23.45 -1.86 4.65
C ARG A 3 22.42 -0.74 4.53
N GLY A 4 22.63 0.18 3.58
CA GLY A 4 21.66 1.22 3.21
C GLY A 4 20.60 0.71 2.23
N ASP A 5 20.19 -0.56 2.36
CA ASP A 5 19.25 -1.24 1.45
C ASP A 5 17.86 -1.47 2.09
N ASP A 6 17.69 -1.11 3.36
CA ASP A 6 16.37 -1.24 4.01
C ASP A 6 15.47 -0.08 3.57
N PRO A 7 14.30 -0.36 2.97
CA PRO A 7 13.35 0.66 2.56
C PRO A 7 12.96 1.54 3.75
N GLN A 8 12.60 2.80 3.46
CA GLN A 8 12.02 3.69 4.47
C GLN A 8 10.92 2.96 5.28
N PRO A 9 10.91 3.10 6.61
CA PRO A 9 9.93 2.42 7.46
C PRO A 9 8.46 2.59 7.00
N PRO A 10 8.02 3.78 6.53
CA PRO A 10 6.65 3.94 6.02
C PRO A 10 6.37 3.13 4.74
N LEU A 11 7.34 3.02 3.82
CA LEU A 11 7.17 2.25 2.58
C LEU A 11 7.02 0.76 2.88
N ARG A 12 7.90 0.22 3.73
CA ARG A 12 7.83 -1.19 4.14
C ARG A 12 6.53 -1.53 4.87
N LEU A 13 6.07 -0.62 5.74
CA LEU A 13 4.83 -0.82 6.47
C LEU A 13 3.62 -0.77 5.52
N ALA A 14 3.62 0.18 4.57
CA ALA A 14 2.57 0.29 3.57
C ALA A 14 2.48 -0.96 2.69
N GLU A 15 3.61 -1.50 2.22
CA GLU A 15 3.65 -2.74 1.42
C GLU A 15 3.14 -3.94 2.22
N GLY A 16 3.50 -4.04 3.52
CA GLY A 16 3.05 -5.13 4.39
C GLY A 16 1.54 -5.11 4.59
N LEU A 17 1.00 -3.97 5.00
CA LEU A 17 -0.45 -3.80 5.21
C LEU A 17 -1.24 -3.96 3.90
N TRP A 18 -0.71 -3.43 2.79
CA TRP A 18 -1.34 -3.57 1.49
C TRP A 18 -1.44 -5.04 1.06
N SER A 19 -0.45 -5.89 1.38
CA SER A 19 -0.50 -7.31 1.03
C SER A 19 -1.76 -7.99 1.59
N ASP A 20 -2.09 -7.76 2.85
CA ASP A 20 -3.25 -8.36 3.51
C ASP A 20 -4.56 -7.76 2.97
N ILE A 21 -4.60 -6.44 2.79
CA ILE A 21 -5.78 -5.75 2.24
C ILE A 21 -6.06 -6.20 0.81
N ARG A 22 -5.02 -6.32 -0.01
CA ARG A 22 -5.13 -6.79 -1.39
C ARG A 22 -5.70 -8.20 -1.45
N ASP A 23 -5.22 -9.09 -0.59
CA ASP A 23 -5.73 -10.46 -0.51
C ASP A 23 -7.21 -10.48 -0.08
N ALA A 24 -7.56 -9.75 0.98
CA ALA A 24 -8.95 -9.63 1.44
C ALA A 24 -9.88 -9.05 0.37
N LEU A 25 -9.43 -8.05 -0.41
CA LEU A 25 -10.21 -7.51 -1.50
C LEU A 25 -10.38 -8.52 -2.64
N LEU A 26 -9.29 -9.14 -3.10
CA LEU A 26 -9.32 -10.03 -4.27
C LEU A 26 -9.97 -11.39 -4.00
N ASN A 27 -9.91 -11.88 -2.76
CA ASN A 27 -10.40 -13.18 -2.34
C ASN A 27 -11.36 -13.05 -1.13
N PRO A 28 -12.48 -12.30 -1.23
CA PRO A 28 -13.33 -12.02 -0.08
C PRO A 28 -13.96 -13.28 0.54
N ASP A 29 -14.15 -14.34 -0.26
CA ASP A 29 -14.71 -15.62 0.21
C ASP A 29 -13.75 -16.41 1.13
N ASP A 30 -12.45 -16.07 1.13
CA ASP A 30 -11.45 -16.72 1.99
C ASP A 30 -11.40 -16.10 3.41
N TRP A 31 -12.16 -15.02 3.63
CA TRP A 31 -12.14 -14.23 4.86
C TRP A 31 -13.50 -14.27 5.54
N ASP A 32 -13.50 -14.29 6.89
CA ASP A 32 -14.72 -14.01 7.64
C ASP A 32 -15.10 -12.52 7.51
N ASP A 33 -16.40 -12.20 7.51
CA ASP A 33 -16.90 -10.83 7.37
C ASP A 33 -16.24 -9.86 8.37
N GLN A 34 -16.01 -10.29 9.62
CA GLN A 34 -15.41 -9.44 10.65
C GLN A 34 -13.92 -9.21 10.37
N ASP A 35 -13.20 -10.24 9.97
CA ASP A 35 -11.76 -10.15 9.68
C ASP A 35 -11.53 -9.35 8.40
N TRP A 36 -12.34 -9.60 7.36
CA TRP A 36 -12.35 -8.83 6.13
C TRP A 36 -12.57 -7.35 6.40
N LEU A 37 -13.59 -7.01 7.18
CA LEU A 37 -13.90 -5.62 7.51
C LEU A 37 -12.76 -4.96 8.31
N SER A 38 -12.20 -5.69 9.29
CA SER A 38 -11.07 -5.20 10.08
C SER A 38 -9.88 -4.86 9.19
N VAL A 39 -9.50 -5.75 8.27
CA VAL A 39 -8.36 -5.55 7.39
C VAL A 39 -8.62 -4.43 6.39
N VAL A 40 -9.76 -4.44 5.70
CA VAL A 40 -10.08 -3.42 4.68
C VAL A 40 -10.22 -2.03 5.31
N SER A 41 -10.60 -1.92 6.59
CA SER A 41 -10.66 -0.63 7.29
C SER A 41 -9.30 0.08 7.41
N GLU A 42 -8.19 -0.65 7.33
CA GLU A 42 -6.82 -0.11 7.37
C GLU A 42 -6.39 0.56 6.05
N LEU A 43 -7.22 0.50 4.99
CA LEU A 43 -6.90 1.08 3.68
C LEU A 43 -6.54 2.58 3.77
N GLY A 44 -7.27 3.35 4.58
CA GLY A 44 -6.98 4.77 4.79
C GLY A 44 -5.62 5.02 5.47
N PHE A 45 -5.18 4.08 6.32
CA PHE A 45 -3.86 4.16 6.95
C PHE A 45 -2.76 3.88 5.93
N VAL A 46 -2.94 2.91 5.03
CA VAL A 46 -2.00 2.67 3.91
C VAL A 46 -1.84 3.91 3.04
N TYR A 47 -2.93 4.60 2.70
CA TYR A 47 -2.87 5.84 1.91
C TYR A 47 -2.07 6.92 2.63
N SER A 48 -2.28 7.05 3.94
CA SER A 48 -1.53 8.00 4.78
C SER A 48 -0.04 7.67 4.82
N LEU A 49 0.33 6.39 4.84
CA LEU A 49 1.74 5.96 4.79
C LEU A 49 2.37 6.27 3.43
N VAL A 50 1.69 5.92 2.33
CA VAL A 50 2.12 6.22 0.95
C VAL A 50 2.40 7.70 0.77
N ALA A 51 1.50 8.58 1.24
CA ALA A 51 1.67 10.03 1.14
C ALA A 51 2.89 10.57 1.93
N GLN A 52 3.32 9.85 2.98
CA GLN A 52 4.47 10.21 3.82
C GLN A 52 5.80 9.69 3.28
N VAL A 53 5.81 8.71 2.36
CA VAL A 53 7.04 8.20 1.78
C VAL A 53 7.73 9.32 1.00
N ARG A 54 9.06 9.43 1.17
CA ARG A 54 9.92 10.37 0.44
C ARG A 54 11.11 9.58 -0.10
N PRO A 55 10.94 8.86 -1.23
CA PRO A 55 11.96 7.91 -1.71
C PRO A 55 13.29 8.63 -1.91
N THR A 56 14.36 8.10 -1.33
CA THR A 56 15.71 8.67 -1.46
C THR A 56 16.57 7.91 -2.47
N THR A 57 16.09 6.77 -2.95
CA THR A 57 16.75 5.95 -3.98
C THR A 57 15.81 5.67 -5.17
N PRO A 58 16.37 5.41 -6.38
CA PRO A 58 15.58 4.96 -7.52
C PRO A 58 14.76 3.69 -7.24
N GLU A 59 15.32 2.77 -6.47
CA GLU A 59 14.66 1.52 -6.09
C GLU A 59 13.43 1.76 -5.21
N GLU A 60 13.51 2.69 -4.24
CA GLU A 60 12.36 3.07 -3.42
C GLU A 60 11.28 3.77 -4.25
N ARG A 61 11.69 4.64 -5.19
CA ARG A 61 10.76 5.32 -6.10
C ARG A 61 9.98 4.32 -6.95
N GLU A 62 10.68 3.34 -7.54
CA GLU A 62 10.07 2.28 -8.34
C GLU A 62 9.12 1.41 -7.49
N ARG A 63 9.52 1.05 -6.27
CA ARG A 63 8.67 0.28 -5.35
C ARG A 63 7.40 1.03 -4.97
N LEU A 64 7.53 2.30 -4.63
CA LEU A 64 6.39 3.16 -4.31
C LEU A 64 5.46 3.34 -5.51
N PHE A 65 6.01 3.55 -6.71
CA PHE A 65 5.23 3.63 -7.95
C PHE A 65 4.42 2.35 -8.18
N ARG A 66 5.06 1.17 -8.07
CA ARG A 66 4.37 -0.12 -8.21
C ARG A 66 3.30 -0.35 -7.16
N LEU A 67 3.58 0.03 -5.90
CA LEU A 67 2.62 -0.07 -4.81
C LEU A 67 1.38 0.77 -5.11
N VAL A 68 1.56 2.04 -5.49
CA VAL A 68 0.44 2.92 -5.81
C VAL A 68 -0.36 2.39 -6.99
N GLU A 69 0.29 2.00 -8.09
CA GLU A 69 -0.41 1.45 -9.27
C GLU A 69 -1.20 0.18 -8.96
N ASP A 70 -0.65 -0.74 -8.15
CA ASP A 70 -1.37 -1.95 -7.74
C ASP A 70 -2.57 -1.60 -6.84
N ILE A 71 -2.41 -0.65 -5.90
CA ILE A 71 -3.53 -0.12 -5.13
C ILE A 71 -4.61 0.44 -6.07
N ARG A 72 -4.24 1.30 -7.03
CA ARG A 72 -5.21 1.89 -7.98
C ARG A 72 -5.96 0.82 -8.75
N ALA A 73 -5.26 -0.18 -9.25
CA ALA A 73 -5.83 -1.25 -10.07
C ALA A 73 -6.81 -2.13 -9.30
N VAL A 74 -6.61 -2.30 -7.99
CA VAL A 74 -7.49 -3.09 -7.13
C VAL A 74 -8.67 -2.26 -6.63
N VAL A 75 -8.42 -1.10 -6.00
CA VAL A 75 -9.48 -0.32 -5.33
C VAL A 75 -10.47 0.32 -6.31
N SER A 76 -10.03 0.63 -7.53
CA SER A 76 -10.93 1.12 -8.60
C SER A 76 -12.04 0.14 -8.97
N ARG A 77 -11.82 -1.18 -8.78
CA ARG A 77 -12.85 -2.21 -9.01
C ARG A 77 -14.02 -2.10 -8.02
N TYR A 78 -13.76 -1.49 -6.86
CA TYR A 78 -14.74 -1.26 -5.79
C TYR A 78 -15.34 0.15 -5.85
N GLY A 79 -14.99 0.95 -6.86
CA GLY A 79 -15.43 2.35 -6.97
C GLY A 79 -14.84 3.27 -5.90
N LEU A 80 -13.74 2.85 -5.25
CA LEU A 80 -13.03 3.64 -4.25
C LEU A 80 -12.02 4.58 -4.91
N GLU A 81 -11.80 5.73 -4.27
CA GLU A 81 -10.75 6.66 -4.71
C GLU A 81 -9.36 6.12 -4.35
N PRO A 82 -8.43 6.03 -5.32
CA PRO A 82 -7.08 5.57 -5.07
C PRO A 82 -6.19 6.66 -4.45
N PRO A 83 -5.06 6.28 -3.82
CA PRO A 83 -4.12 7.26 -3.30
C PRO A 83 -3.40 8.00 -4.45
N GLU A 84 -3.07 9.26 -4.20
CA GLU A 84 -2.20 10.05 -5.07
C GLU A 84 -0.73 9.75 -4.80
N LEU A 85 0.10 9.82 -5.84
CA LEU A 85 1.55 9.84 -5.65
C LEU A 85 1.93 11.15 -4.97
N PRO A 86 2.89 11.14 -4.03
CA PRO A 86 3.48 12.37 -3.51
C PRO A 86 3.98 13.26 -4.67
N GLU A 87 3.75 14.58 -4.59
CA GLU A 87 4.07 15.56 -5.64
C GLU A 87 5.55 15.58 -6.07
N ASP A 88 6.45 15.00 -5.26
CA ASP A 88 7.90 14.95 -5.47
C ASP A 88 8.42 13.66 -6.15
N ILE A 89 7.53 12.83 -6.72
CA ILE A 89 7.85 11.55 -7.40
C ILE A 89 7.77 11.62 -8.91
#